data_AF-A0A961MNV2-F1
#
_entry.id   AF-A0A961MNV2-F1
#
_cell.length_a   1.000
_cell.length_b   1.000
_cell.length_c   1.000
_cell.angle_alpha   90.00
_cell.angle_beta   90.00
_cell.angle_gamma   90.00
#
_symmetry.space_group_name_H-M   'P 1'
#
loop_
_entity.id
_entity.type
_entity.pdbx_description
1 polymer ?
#
loop_
_entity_poly.entity_id
_entity_poly.type
_entity_poly.pdbx_seq_one_letter_code
_entity_poly.pdbx_strand_id
1 'polypeptide(L)'
;TVMATPHLKEGVISVIDMEGWKTVRQIKTMGPGFFMRSHSTSPYAWADVFFGPNKDKMHIIDKQTLEIVRTLDPAPGKTVAHVEFTKDGSHALVSIWEDDGAVIVYDARTLEEVRRLPMKKPSGKYNVWNKISFEAGTSH
;
A
#
# COMPACT_ATOMS: atom_id res chain seq x y z
N THR A 1 10.50 12.43 -12.69
CA THR A 1 9.46 11.90 -11.78
C THR A 1 9.32 10.41 -12.01
N VAL A 2 9.09 9.61 -10.97
CA VAL A 2 8.96 8.15 -11.11
C VAL A 2 7.54 7.67 -10.90
N MET A 3 7.18 6.57 -11.57
CA MET A 3 6.01 5.75 -11.29
C MET A 3 6.49 4.42 -10.73
N ALA A 4 5.81 3.89 -9.72
CA ALA A 4 6.01 2.51 -9.28
C ALA A 4 4.74 1.69 -9.57
N THR A 5 4.89 0.40 -9.84
CA THR A 5 3.75 -0.49 -10.09
C THR A 5 4.06 -1.94 -9.66
N PRO A 6 3.17 -2.60 -8.89
CA PRO A 6 3.32 -4.01 -8.56
C PRO A 6 2.96 -4.90 -9.75
N HIS A 7 3.58 -6.09 -9.80
CA HIS A 7 3.29 -7.09 -10.80
C HIS A 7 2.21 -8.06 -10.30
N LEU A 8 1.24 -8.38 -11.14
CA LEU A 8 0.12 -9.28 -10.78
C LEU A 8 0.50 -10.76 -10.74
N LYS A 9 1.60 -11.15 -11.41
CA LYS A 9 2.04 -12.55 -11.54
C LYS A 9 3.36 -12.86 -10.85
N GLU A 10 4.15 -11.84 -10.53
CA GLU A 10 5.49 -11.98 -9.98
C GLU A 10 5.65 -11.12 -8.73
N GLY A 11 6.47 -11.56 -7.79
CA GLY A 11 6.80 -10.82 -6.58
C GLY A 11 7.79 -9.68 -6.83
N VAL A 12 7.37 -8.71 -7.64
CA VAL A 12 8.20 -7.57 -8.05
C VAL A 12 7.36 -6.29 -8.12
N ILE A 13 7.96 -5.18 -7.69
CA ILE A 13 7.52 -3.82 -7.99
C ILE A 13 8.55 -3.19 -8.93
N SER A 14 8.11 -2.72 -10.08
CA SER A 14 8.95 -1.93 -11.00
C SER A 14 8.83 -0.45 -10.66
N VAL A 15 9.97 0.24 -10.59
CA VAL A 15 10.06 1.69 -10.54
C VAL A 15 10.57 2.19 -11.88
N ILE A 16 9.80 3.08 -12.51
CA ILE A 16 10.00 3.55 -13.88
C ILE A 16 10.17 5.06 -13.83
N ASP A 17 11.26 5.56 -14.42
CA ASP A 17 11.41 6.98 -14.68
C ASP A 17 10.47 7.40 -15.83
N MET A 18 9.65 8.41 -15.61
CA MET A 18 8.63 8.85 -16.57
C MET A 18 9.15 9.85 -17.60
N GLU A 19 10.39 10.34 -17.47
CA GLU A 19 11.01 11.17 -18.50
C GLU A 19 11.58 10.29 -19.63
N GLY A 20 12.40 9.30 -19.28
CA GLY A 20 13.03 8.38 -20.23
C GLY A 20 12.29 7.07 -20.45
N TRP A 21 11.24 6.77 -19.69
CA TRP A 21 10.47 5.51 -19.72
C TRP A 21 11.33 4.26 -19.49
N LYS A 22 12.35 4.37 -18.64
CA LYS A 22 13.24 3.27 -18.29
C LYS A 22 12.95 2.76 -16.89
N THR A 23 12.99 1.44 -16.72
CA THR A 23 12.99 0.83 -15.39
C THR A 23 14.28 1.20 -14.68
N VAL A 24 14.16 1.95 -13.58
CA VAL A 24 15.32 2.38 -12.77
C VAL A 24 15.58 1.43 -11.60
N ARG A 25 14.56 0.70 -11.15
CA ARG A 25 14.68 -0.28 -10.06
C ARG A 25 13.61 -1.36 -10.18
N GLN A 26 13.96 -2.56 -9.74
CA GLN A 26 13.00 -3.62 -9.41
C GLN A 26 13.17 -3.99 -7.93
N ILE A 27 12.07 -3.94 -7.19
CA ILE A 27 12.02 -4.27 -5.77
C ILE A 27 11.37 -5.64 -5.66
N LYS A 28 12.11 -6.64 -5.15
CA LYS A 28 11.56 -7.98 -4.90
C LYS A 28 10.64 -7.93 -3.69
N THR A 29 9.44 -8.48 -3.82
CA THR A 29 8.42 -8.59 -2.76
C THR A 29 8.24 -10.04 -2.35
N MET A 30 7.48 -10.28 -1.27
CA MET A 30 7.17 -11.62 -0.77
C MET A 30 6.14 -12.38 -1.62
N GLY A 31 5.64 -11.77 -2.69
CA GLY A 31 4.69 -12.36 -3.63
C GLY A 31 4.05 -11.30 -4.53
N PRO A 32 3.24 -11.71 -5.52
CA PRO A 32 2.60 -10.77 -6.44
C PRO A 32 1.63 -9.84 -5.72
N GLY A 33 1.64 -8.57 -6.13
CA GLY A 33 0.83 -7.50 -5.54
C GLY A 33 -0.31 -7.06 -6.47
N PHE A 34 -1.30 -6.37 -5.91
CA PHE A 34 -2.39 -5.78 -6.69
C PHE A 34 -2.46 -4.27 -6.50
N PHE A 35 -2.43 -3.79 -5.26
CA PHE A 35 -2.52 -2.37 -4.96
C PHE A 35 -1.21 -1.81 -4.42
N MET A 36 -0.97 -0.56 -4.78
CA MET A 36 0.09 0.25 -4.18
C MET A 36 -0.39 1.69 -4.03
N ARG A 37 0.02 2.32 -2.93
CA ARG A 37 -0.35 3.69 -2.57
C ARG A 37 0.77 4.43 -1.88
N SER A 38 0.73 5.74 -1.95
CA SER A 38 1.51 6.66 -1.15
C SER A 38 0.68 7.95 -0.96
N HIS A 39 1.31 8.94 -0.35
CA HIS A 39 0.80 10.28 -0.17
C HIS A 39 2.00 11.24 -0.27
N SER A 40 1.79 12.49 -0.71
CA SER A 40 2.89 13.47 -0.81
C SER A 40 3.60 13.71 0.52
N THR A 41 2.85 13.69 1.63
CA THR A 41 3.38 13.91 3.00
C THR A 41 4.00 12.67 3.64
N SER A 42 3.79 11.48 3.08
CA SER A 42 4.38 10.23 3.59
C SER A 42 5.75 10.00 2.96
N PRO A 43 6.80 9.58 3.70
CA PRO A 43 8.05 9.13 3.08
C PRO A 43 7.93 7.74 2.43
N TYR A 44 6.81 7.04 2.65
CA TYR A 44 6.64 5.64 2.29
C TYR A 44 5.65 5.41 1.15
N ALA A 45 5.90 4.37 0.35
CA ALA A 45 4.92 3.69 -0.46
C ALA A 45 4.50 2.38 0.23
N TRP A 46 3.22 2.06 0.18
CA TRP A 46 2.60 0.90 0.78
C TRP A 46 2.14 -0.02 -0.35
N ALA A 47 2.59 -1.27 -0.33
CA ALA A 47 2.27 -2.25 -1.36
C ALA A 47 1.83 -3.57 -0.72
N ASP A 48 0.69 -4.10 -1.16
CA ASP A 48 0.25 -5.41 -0.71
C ASP A 48 0.98 -6.55 -1.42
N VAL A 49 1.02 -7.68 -0.74
CA VAL A 49 1.19 -8.99 -1.38
C VAL A 49 -0.23 -9.55 -1.46
N PHE A 50 -0.87 -9.45 -2.61
CA PHE A 50 -2.29 -9.80 -2.73
C PHE A 50 -2.49 -11.26 -3.08
N PHE A 51 -1.59 -11.83 -3.87
CA PHE A 51 -1.68 -13.20 -4.36
C PHE A 51 -0.66 -14.11 -3.68
N GLY A 52 -1.08 -15.36 -3.45
CA GLY A 52 -0.20 -16.41 -2.93
C GLY A 52 -0.21 -16.53 -1.40
N PRO A 53 0.78 -17.24 -0.83
CA PRO A 53 0.76 -17.66 0.58
C PRO A 53 0.99 -16.52 1.57
N ASN A 54 1.63 -15.43 1.14
CA ASN A 54 1.96 -14.27 1.97
C ASN A 54 0.91 -13.16 1.84
N LYS A 55 -0.36 -13.51 1.57
CA LYS A 55 -1.44 -12.55 1.30
C LYS A 55 -1.80 -11.63 2.49
N ASP A 56 -1.20 -11.92 3.63
CA ASP A 56 -1.34 -11.21 4.91
C ASP A 56 -0.28 -10.12 5.11
N LYS A 57 0.67 -9.98 4.17
CA LYS A 57 1.77 -9.03 4.27
C LYS A 57 1.49 -7.73 3.52
N MET A 58 1.90 -6.62 4.14
CA MET A 58 1.93 -5.29 3.55
C MET A 58 3.35 -4.72 3.63
N HIS A 59 3.98 -4.45 2.50
CA HIS A 59 5.31 -3.87 2.43
C HIS A 59 5.27 -2.35 2.56
N ILE A 60 6.16 -1.82 3.39
CA ILE A 60 6.44 -0.39 3.54
C ILE A 60 7.78 -0.12 2.86
N ILE A 61 7.75 0.68 1.81
CA ILE A 61 8.89 0.96 0.94
C ILE A 61 9.28 2.42 1.13
N ASP A 62 10.55 2.68 1.45
CA ASP A 62 11.07 4.04 1.52
C ASP A 62 11.22 4.62 0.10
N LYS A 63 10.65 5.81 -0.13
CA LYS A 63 10.63 6.44 -1.47
C LYS A 63 11.99 6.96 -1.94
N GLN A 64 12.94 7.17 -1.03
CA GLN A 64 14.28 7.64 -1.37
C GLN A 64 15.21 6.47 -1.66
N THR A 65 15.22 5.45 -0.79
CA THR A 65 16.13 4.30 -0.96
C THR A 65 15.57 3.24 -1.90
N LEU A 66 14.25 3.21 -2.11
CA LEU A 66 13.53 2.17 -2.86
C LEU A 66 13.74 0.77 -2.27
N GLU A 67 13.76 0.69 -0.93
CA GLU A 67 13.92 -0.53 -0.16
C GLU A 67 12.70 -0.78 0.73
N ILE A 68 12.38 -2.06 0.96
CA ILE A 68 11.37 -2.45 1.93
C ILE A 68 11.97 -2.24 3.32
N VAL A 69 11.51 -1.22 4.03
CA VAL A 69 11.99 -0.86 5.38
C VAL A 69 11.19 -1.54 6.48
N ARG A 70 9.95 -1.97 6.19
CA ARG A 70 9.10 -2.71 7.12
C ARG A 70 8.12 -3.60 6.34
N THR A 71 7.73 -4.72 6.94
CA THR A 71 6.60 -5.53 6.48
C THR A 71 5.61 -5.65 7.61
N LEU A 72 4.38 -5.19 7.40
CA LEU A 72 3.28 -5.31 8.35
C LEU A 72 2.56 -6.64 8.15
N ASP A 73 2.07 -7.21 9.25
CA ASP A 73 1.31 -8.46 9.29
C ASP A 73 0.19 -8.37 10.35
N PRO A 74 -0.85 -7.56 10.11
CA PRO A 74 -1.86 -7.28 11.13
C PRO A 74 -2.91 -8.37 11.35
N ALA A 75 -2.93 -9.37 10.49
CA ALA A 75 -3.87 -10.47 10.56
C ALA A 75 -3.28 -11.68 9.82
N PRO A 76 -2.41 -12.46 10.48
CA PRO A 76 -1.75 -13.61 9.89
C PRO A 76 -2.73 -14.55 9.19
N GLY A 77 -2.41 -14.93 7.95
CA GLY A 77 -3.23 -15.77 7.07
C GLY A 77 -4.45 -15.10 6.43
N LYS A 78 -4.85 -13.89 6.85
CA LYS A 78 -5.96 -13.13 6.27
C LYS A 78 -5.48 -12.22 5.16
N THR A 79 -6.31 -11.98 4.16
CA THR A 79 -5.93 -11.12 3.02
C THR A 79 -5.85 -9.66 3.46
N VAL A 80 -4.66 -9.07 3.44
CA VAL A 80 -4.39 -7.67 3.76
C VAL A 80 -4.15 -6.92 2.46
N ALA A 81 -5.03 -5.97 2.15
CA ALA A 81 -5.04 -5.35 0.83
C ALA A 81 -5.47 -3.89 0.88
N HIS A 82 -5.07 -3.16 -0.16
CA HIS A 82 -5.54 -1.82 -0.49
C HIS A 82 -5.34 -0.79 0.65
N VAL A 83 -4.54 0.24 0.39
CA VAL A 83 -4.31 1.35 1.32
C VAL A 83 -5.03 2.62 0.86
N GLU A 84 -5.44 3.50 1.77
CA GLU A 84 -5.93 4.84 1.43
C GLU A 84 -5.55 5.79 2.57
N PHE A 85 -5.18 7.03 2.25
CA PHE A 85 -4.73 7.99 3.24
C PHE A 85 -5.83 8.96 3.66
N THR A 86 -5.72 9.52 4.86
CA THR A 86 -6.46 10.74 5.23
C THR A 86 -6.03 11.92 4.35
N LYS A 87 -6.82 13.01 4.37
CA LYS A 87 -6.57 14.21 3.55
C LYS A 87 -5.17 14.81 3.78
N ASP A 88 -4.69 14.76 5.02
CA ASP A 88 -3.39 15.27 5.44
C ASP A 88 -2.27 14.21 5.34
N GLY A 89 -2.62 12.97 4.99
CA GLY A 89 -1.72 11.82 4.97
C GLY A 89 -1.23 11.36 6.34
N SER A 90 -1.79 11.88 7.45
CA SER A 90 -1.35 11.51 8.80
C SER A 90 -1.67 10.06 9.15
N HIS A 91 -2.72 9.49 8.54
CA HIS A 91 -3.12 8.11 8.77
C HIS A 91 -3.30 7.33 7.46
N ALA A 92 -2.97 6.04 7.51
CA ALA A 92 -3.18 5.09 6.44
C ALA A 92 -4.24 4.05 6.84
N LEU A 93 -5.25 3.85 5.99
CA LEU A 93 -6.33 2.91 6.20
C LEU A 93 -6.11 1.67 5.33
N VAL A 94 -6.05 0.50 5.95
CA VAL A 94 -5.76 -0.79 5.32
C VAL A 94 -6.94 -1.76 5.53
N SER A 95 -7.31 -2.51 4.50
CA SER A 95 -8.41 -3.47 4.59
C SER A 95 -7.89 -4.89 4.89
N ILE A 96 -8.52 -5.59 5.84
CA ILE A 96 -8.50 -7.05 5.93
C ILE A 96 -9.72 -7.56 5.17
N TRP A 97 -9.50 -8.11 3.98
CA TRP A 97 -10.54 -8.51 3.04
C TRP A 97 -11.05 -9.94 3.31
N GLU A 98 -11.62 -10.14 4.49
CA GLU A 98 -12.19 -11.41 4.94
C GLU A 98 -13.62 -11.19 5.49
N ASP A 99 -14.44 -12.24 5.60
CA ASP A 99 -15.81 -12.12 6.13
C ASP A 99 -15.86 -11.62 7.58
N ASP A 100 -14.86 -11.95 8.39
CA ASP A 100 -14.62 -11.43 9.74
C ASP A 100 -13.48 -10.37 9.73
N GLY A 101 -13.43 -9.59 8.65
CA GLY A 101 -12.41 -8.60 8.37
C GLY A 101 -12.52 -7.31 9.20
N ALA A 102 -11.71 -6.34 8.82
CA ALA A 102 -11.67 -5.02 9.46
C ALA A 102 -11.03 -3.98 8.54
N VAL A 103 -11.30 -2.71 8.80
CA VAL A 103 -10.45 -1.60 8.36
C VAL A 103 -9.56 -1.21 9.53
N ILE A 104 -8.25 -1.23 9.31
CA ILE A 104 -7.24 -0.82 10.28
C ILE A 104 -6.78 0.59 9.93
N VAL A 105 -6.70 1.45 10.94
CA VAL A 105 -6.11 2.78 10.86
C VAL A 105 -4.72 2.74 11.46
N TYR A 106 -3.72 3.08 10.68
CA TYR A 106 -2.33 3.24 11.11
C TYR A 106 -1.96 4.71 11.20
N ASP A 107 -1.10 5.04 12.17
CA ASP A 107 -0.29 6.25 12.08
C ASP A 107 0.71 6.06 10.92
N ALA A 108 0.70 6.98 9.94
CA ALA A 108 1.47 6.81 8.71
C ALA A 108 2.99 7.00 8.91
N ARG A 109 3.43 7.56 10.05
CA ARG A 109 4.84 7.81 10.38
C ARG A 109 5.41 6.72 11.26
N THR A 110 4.74 6.38 12.37
CA THR A 110 5.20 5.33 13.29
C THR A 110 4.87 3.92 12.80
N LEU A 111 3.90 3.82 11.87
CA LEU A 111 3.37 2.56 11.33
C LEU A 111 2.72 1.69 12.43
N GLU A 112 2.30 2.32 13.52
CA GLU A 112 1.57 1.68 14.60
C GLU A 112 0.08 1.71 14.34
N GLU A 113 -0.60 0.64 14.74
CA GLU A 113 -2.05 0.55 14.67
C GLU A 113 -2.68 1.48 15.71
N VAL A 114 -3.53 2.40 15.26
CA VAL A 114 -4.24 3.37 16.10
C VAL A 114 -5.67 2.93 16.38
N ARG A 115 -6.31 2.27 15.41
CA ARG A 115 -7.69 1.83 15.52
C ARG A 115 -7.98 0.66 14.59
N ARG A 116 -8.90 -0.21 15.02
CA ARG A 116 -9.45 -1.29 14.22
C ARG A 116 -10.97 -1.22 14.19
N LEU A 117 -11.54 -1.25 12.99
CA LEU A 117 -12.98 -1.17 12.74
C LEU A 117 -13.45 -2.49 12.14
N PRO A 118 -14.11 -3.39 12.92
CA PRO A 118 -14.63 -4.64 12.40
C PRO A 118 -15.63 -4.40 11.26
N MET A 119 -15.44 -5.08 10.13
CA MET A 119 -16.29 -4.94 8.94
C MET A 119 -16.31 -6.25 8.17
N LYS A 120 -17.46 -6.60 7.59
CA LYS A 120 -17.55 -7.79 6.73
C LYS A 120 -16.96 -7.50 5.35
N LYS A 121 -15.82 -8.12 5.04
CA LYS A 121 -15.14 -8.10 3.74
C LYS A 121 -14.90 -6.70 3.14
N PRO A 122 -14.32 -5.74 3.91
CA PRO A 122 -14.03 -4.40 3.40
C PRO A 122 -12.98 -4.45 2.28
N SER A 123 -13.18 -3.69 1.21
CA SER A 123 -12.32 -3.70 0.02
C SER A 123 -11.77 -2.30 -0.30
N GLY A 124 -12.50 -1.55 -1.12
CA GLY A 124 -12.23 -0.18 -1.51
C GLY A 124 -12.56 0.82 -0.40
N LYS A 125 -11.66 1.77 -0.15
CA LYS A 125 -11.90 3.00 0.58
C LYS A 125 -11.27 4.15 -0.20
N TYR A 126 -11.95 5.28 -0.26
CA TYR A 126 -11.60 6.39 -1.15
C TYR A 126 -11.73 7.68 -0.36
N ASN A 127 -10.63 8.39 -0.16
CA ASN A 127 -10.68 9.70 0.48
C ASN A 127 -11.14 10.75 -0.53
N VAL A 128 -12.24 11.45 -0.22
CA VAL A 128 -12.86 12.42 -1.14
C VAL A 128 -11.84 13.43 -1.64
N TRP A 129 -11.09 14.06 -0.73
CA TRP A 129 -10.13 15.10 -1.10
C TRP A 129 -9.05 14.56 -2.03
N ASN A 130 -8.41 13.47 -1.62
CA ASN A 130 -7.29 12.89 -2.37
C ASN A 130 -7.69 12.52 -3.80
N LYS A 131 -8.93 12.04 -4.00
CA LYS A 131 -9.45 11.66 -5.31
C LYS A 131 -9.81 12.85 -6.19
N ILE A 132 -10.43 13.89 -5.64
CA ILE A 132 -10.83 15.06 -6.46
C ILE A 132 -9.68 16.03 -6.71
N SER A 133 -8.63 16.01 -5.88
CA SER A 133 -7.46 16.88 -6.01
C SER A 133 -6.28 16.23 -6.73
N PHE A 134 -6.44 15.01 -7.23
CA PHE A 134 -5.39 14.25 -7.88
C PHE A 134 -4.12 14.07 -7.03
N GLU A 135 -4.30 13.77 -5.74
CA GLU A 135 -3.19 13.63 -4.79
C GLU A 135 -2.17 12.59 -5.24
N ALA A 136 -0.89 12.96 -5.21
CA ALA A 136 0.21 12.15 -5.71
C ALA A 136 0.38 10.86 -4.89
N GLY A 137 0.62 9.74 -5.58
CA GLY A 137 0.71 8.42 -4.94
C GLY A 137 -0.63 7.74 -4.69
N THR A 138 -1.75 8.37 -5.05
CA THR A 138 -3.07 7.73 -5.07
C THR A 138 -3.46 7.33 -6.50
N SER A 139 -4.45 6.44 -6.68
CA SER A 139 -4.98 6.14 -8.03
C SER A 139 -6.05 7.14 -8.41
N HIS A 140 -6.03 7.49 -9.69
CA HIS A 140 -7.02 8.29 -10.39
C HIS A 140 -7.49 7.53 -11.63
#